data_AF-B7RYK8-F1
#
_entry.id   AF-B7RYK8-F1
#
_cell.length_a   1.000
_cell.length_b   1.000
_cell.length_c   1.000
_cell.angle_alpha   90.00
_cell.angle_beta   90.00
_cell.angle_gamma   90.00
#
_symmetry.space_group_name_H-M   'P 1'
#
loop_
_entity.id
_entity.type
_entity.pdbx_description
1 polymer ?
#
loop_
_entity_poly.entity_id
_entity_poly.type
_entity_poly.pdbx_seq_one_letter_code
_entity_poly.pdbx_strand_id
1 'polypeptide(L)'
;MAITARTLAGGQEQDYGGRFVGLPGSLEATAAAVEKVGGSALCLQADILQVDSIVSAAKSALSHFGRMDLLFNNAIYQGAGVLADIVDVQPQQVKALFQGNVFTPLALVQALLPALESQKTSTIINMVSYAAFNAPPASATDGGWSFAYSASKAAFAKMVGSLQVEHADSGLRALNLEPGTVISEVMRAAGIDEAVLGRYKPCSPATIGGVVAWLANNTPSPDYQDTNCIRGPALAKHLNLLKAPSLLGDRYE
;
A
#
# COMPACT_ATOMS: atom_id res chain seq x y z
N MET A 1 -3.81 1.40 -16.59
CA MET A 1 -3.71 1.35 -15.11
C MET A 1 -4.70 2.32 -14.52
N ALA A 2 -5.59 1.86 -13.65
CA ALA A 2 -6.38 2.76 -12.81
C ALA A 2 -5.59 3.11 -11.55
N ILE A 3 -5.63 4.38 -11.14
CA ILE A 3 -4.97 4.89 -9.94
C ILE A 3 -5.97 5.64 -9.08
N THR A 4 -5.90 5.43 -7.76
CA THR A 4 -6.83 6.02 -6.79
C THR A 4 -6.09 6.77 -5.68
N ALA A 5 -6.63 7.92 -5.31
CA ALA A 5 -6.17 8.75 -4.18
C ALA A 5 -7.23 9.80 -3.85
N ARG A 6 -7.09 10.48 -2.71
CA ARG A 6 -7.87 11.69 -2.40
C ARG A 6 -7.41 12.91 -3.18
N THR A 7 -6.12 12.99 -3.49
CA THR A 7 -5.48 14.14 -4.14
C THR A 7 -5.50 13.98 -5.66
N LEU A 8 -6.33 14.76 -6.34
CA LEU A 8 -6.40 14.74 -7.81
C LEU A 8 -5.23 15.51 -8.43
N ALA A 9 -5.05 16.76 -8.00
CA ALA A 9 -4.01 17.68 -8.45
C ALA A 9 -3.00 17.97 -7.33
N GLY A 10 -1.73 18.19 -7.67
CA GLY A 10 -0.67 18.42 -6.68
C GLY A 10 -0.93 19.66 -5.82
N GLY A 11 -0.56 19.58 -4.53
CA GLY A 11 -0.75 20.68 -3.58
C GLY A 11 -2.16 20.83 -2.99
N GLN A 12 -3.12 19.97 -3.38
CA GLN A 12 -4.40 19.92 -2.68
C GLN A 12 -4.22 19.45 -1.25
N GLU A 13 -4.68 20.25 -0.30
CA GLU A 13 -4.59 19.92 1.12
C GLU A 13 -5.57 18.80 1.48
N GLN A 14 -5.07 17.86 2.27
CA GLN A 14 -5.87 16.76 2.83
C GLN A 14 -5.62 16.67 4.32
N ASP A 15 -6.63 16.19 5.07
CA ASP A 15 -6.49 15.92 6.49
C ASP A 15 -5.70 14.63 6.74
N TYR A 16 -4.56 14.76 7.43
CA TYR A 16 -3.73 13.69 7.95
C TYR A 16 -3.66 13.77 9.48
N GLY A 17 -4.79 13.53 10.13
CA GLY A 17 -4.85 13.41 11.60
C GLY A 17 -4.90 14.76 12.31
N GLY A 18 -5.70 15.68 11.80
CA GLY A 18 -5.83 17.06 12.28
C GLY A 18 -4.84 18.03 11.64
N ARG A 19 -4.00 17.56 10.71
CA ARG A 19 -3.06 18.39 9.96
C ARG A 19 -3.49 18.42 8.50
N PHE A 20 -3.86 19.61 8.02
CA PHE A 20 -4.10 19.85 6.59
C PHE A 20 -2.76 20.09 5.92
N VAL A 21 -2.38 19.20 5.02
CA VAL A 21 -1.11 19.29 4.28
C VAL A 21 -1.34 19.02 2.82
N GLY A 22 -0.82 19.91 1.96
CA GLY A 22 -0.70 19.67 0.53
C GLY A 22 0.49 18.76 0.26
N LEU A 23 0.24 17.54 -0.20
CA LEU A 23 1.31 16.65 -0.65
C LEU A 23 1.67 16.92 -2.12
N PRO A 24 2.95 16.76 -2.49
CA PRO A 24 3.39 16.95 -3.86
C PRO A 24 2.89 15.85 -4.81
N GLY A 25 2.68 14.62 -4.31
CA GLY A 25 2.10 13.52 -5.10
C GLY A 25 0.61 13.70 -5.42
N SER A 26 0.22 13.40 -6.66
CA SER A 26 -1.17 13.46 -7.12
C SER A 26 -1.50 12.40 -8.17
N LEU A 27 -2.80 12.19 -8.41
CA LEU A 27 -3.28 11.32 -9.49
C LEU A 27 -2.81 11.83 -10.86
N GLU A 28 -2.93 13.14 -11.12
CA GLU A 28 -2.53 13.73 -12.39
C GLU A 28 -1.03 13.59 -12.67
N ALA A 29 -0.17 13.84 -11.67
CA ALA A 29 1.27 13.70 -11.82
C ALA A 29 1.66 12.24 -12.08
N THR A 30 1.00 11.30 -11.40
CA THR A 30 1.20 9.86 -11.61
C THR A 30 0.73 9.43 -12.99
N ALA A 31 -0.43 9.91 -13.44
CA ALA A 31 -0.95 9.63 -14.78
C ALA A 31 0.01 10.13 -15.86
N ALA A 32 0.49 11.37 -15.75
CA ALA A 32 1.46 11.93 -16.68
C ALA A 32 2.76 11.11 -16.73
N ALA A 33 3.24 10.59 -15.59
CA ALA A 33 4.41 9.71 -15.55
C ALA A 33 4.17 8.35 -16.24
N VAL A 34 2.97 7.78 -16.07
CA VAL A 34 2.55 6.54 -16.76
C VAL A 34 2.45 6.76 -18.27
N GLU A 35 1.84 7.87 -18.70
CA GLU A 35 1.68 8.21 -20.12
C GLU A 35 3.02 8.51 -20.80
N LYS A 36 3.95 9.15 -20.08
CA LYS A 36 5.31 9.43 -20.57
C LYS A 36 6.09 8.16 -20.94
N VAL A 37 5.80 7.04 -20.28
CA VAL A 37 6.41 5.73 -20.60
C VAL A 37 5.55 4.88 -21.54
N GLY A 38 4.53 5.49 -22.17
CA GLY A 38 3.65 4.84 -23.15
C GLY A 38 2.49 4.03 -22.54
N GLY A 39 2.25 4.15 -21.24
CA GLY A 39 1.11 3.54 -20.57
C GLY A 39 -0.18 4.36 -20.73
N SER A 40 -1.30 3.76 -20.35
CA SER A 40 -2.60 4.45 -20.21
C SER A 40 -2.95 4.55 -18.73
N ALA A 41 -3.33 5.73 -18.26
CA ALA A 41 -3.75 5.95 -16.88
C ALA A 41 -5.23 6.38 -16.81
N LEU A 42 -5.93 5.93 -15.77
CA LEU A 42 -7.27 6.40 -15.40
C LEU A 42 -7.23 6.89 -13.96
N CYS A 43 -7.39 8.20 -13.77
CA CYS A 43 -7.46 8.82 -12.44
C CYS A 43 -8.86 8.65 -11.86
N LEU A 44 -8.96 8.03 -10.67
CA LEU A 44 -10.21 7.82 -9.97
C LEU A 44 -10.08 8.32 -8.53
N GLN A 45 -10.63 9.49 -8.26
CA GLN A 45 -10.59 10.06 -6.91
C GLN A 45 -11.45 9.22 -5.96
N ALA A 46 -10.88 8.80 -4.83
CA ALA A 46 -11.58 8.00 -3.83
C ALA A 46 -10.96 8.15 -2.44
N ASP A 47 -11.78 7.91 -1.41
CA ASP A 47 -11.34 7.89 -0.01
C ASP A 47 -11.55 6.49 0.58
N ILE A 48 -10.48 5.92 1.15
CA ILE A 48 -10.52 4.60 1.79
C ILE A 48 -11.29 4.57 3.11
N LEU A 49 -11.66 5.72 3.67
CA LEU A 49 -12.61 5.79 4.78
C LEU A 49 -14.07 5.69 4.31
N GLN A 50 -14.31 5.79 3.00
CA GLN A 50 -15.62 5.68 2.36
C GLN A 50 -15.62 4.46 1.43
N VAL A 51 -16.00 3.29 1.96
CA VAL A 51 -15.95 2.00 1.22
C VAL A 51 -16.61 2.09 -0.15
N ASP A 52 -17.80 2.71 -0.22
CA ASP A 52 -18.55 2.82 -1.48
C ASP A 52 -17.81 3.65 -2.53
N SER A 53 -17.02 4.65 -2.10
CA SER A 53 -16.21 5.47 -3.00
C SER A 53 -15.16 4.62 -3.72
N ILE A 54 -14.42 3.79 -2.98
CA ILE A 54 -13.36 2.97 -3.58
C ILE A 54 -13.93 1.81 -4.39
N VAL A 55 -15.04 1.21 -3.95
CA VAL A 55 -15.69 0.11 -4.68
C VAL A 55 -16.29 0.63 -5.98
N SER A 56 -16.88 1.82 -5.99
CA SER A 56 -17.36 2.48 -7.20
C SER A 56 -16.21 2.75 -8.17
N ALA A 57 -15.10 3.33 -7.68
CA ALA A 57 -13.90 3.54 -8.49
C ALA A 57 -13.38 2.23 -9.09
N ALA A 58 -13.28 1.16 -8.31
CA ALA A 58 -12.84 -0.15 -8.78
C ALA A 58 -13.74 -0.71 -9.90
N LYS A 59 -15.07 -0.54 -9.77
CA LYS A 59 -16.03 -0.92 -10.82
C LYS A 59 -15.89 -0.06 -12.07
N SER A 60 -15.67 1.25 -11.93
CA SER A 60 -15.38 2.14 -13.06
C SER A 60 -14.09 1.74 -13.79
N ALA A 61 -13.04 1.36 -13.06
CA ALA A 61 -11.80 0.84 -13.62
C ALA A 61 -12.04 -0.44 -14.43
N LEU A 62 -12.76 -1.40 -13.85
CA LEU A 62 -13.10 -2.65 -14.53
C LEU A 62 -13.95 -2.40 -15.79
N SER A 63 -14.93 -1.51 -15.72
CA SER A 63 -15.77 -1.12 -16.86
C SER A 63 -14.94 -0.48 -17.99
N HIS A 64 -13.99 0.38 -17.63
CA HIS A 64 -13.14 1.07 -18.61
C HIS A 64 -12.12 0.14 -19.30
N PHE A 65 -11.43 -0.71 -18.53
CA PHE A 65 -10.37 -1.57 -19.08
C PHE A 65 -10.87 -2.96 -19.52
N GLY A 66 -12.07 -3.37 -19.10
CA GLY A 66 -12.67 -4.67 -19.42
C GLY A 66 -12.02 -5.89 -18.76
N ARG A 67 -10.90 -5.71 -18.06
CA ARG A 67 -10.15 -6.77 -17.37
C ARG A 67 -9.45 -6.24 -16.12
N MET A 68 -9.06 -7.15 -15.22
CA MET A 68 -8.27 -6.82 -14.03
C MET A 68 -7.19 -7.88 -13.80
N ASP A 69 -5.94 -7.52 -14.06
CA ASP A 69 -4.79 -8.44 -13.94
C ASP A 69 -4.08 -8.32 -12.59
N LEU A 70 -4.14 -7.14 -11.98
CA LEU A 70 -3.46 -6.83 -10.73
C LEU A 70 -4.34 -5.94 -9.87
N LEU A 71 -4.60 -6.37 -8.63
CA LEU A 71 -5.09 -5.52 -7.55
C LEU A 71 -3.94 -5.27 -6.58
N PHE A 72 -3.50 -4.02 -6.47
CA PHE A 72 -2.46 -3.62 -5.51
C PHE A 72 -3.06 -2.78 -4.39
N ASN A 73 -3.31 -3.42 -3.25
CA ASN A 73 -3.83 -2.78 -2.04
C ASN A 73 -2.69 -2.08 -1.30
N ASN A 74 -2.39 -0.84 -1.70
CA ASN A 74 -1.32 -0.01 -1.13
C ASN A 74 -1.80 1.06 -0.15
N ALA A 75 -2.99 1.62 -0.39
CA ALA A 75 -3.50 2.74 0.38
C ALA A 75 -3.68 2.38 1.87
N ILE A 76 -3.34 3.31 2.75
CA ILE A 76 -3.47 3.17 4.20
C ILE A 76 -4.02 4.44 4.83
N TYR A 77 -4.71 4.28 5.96
CA TYR A 77 -5.08 5.41 6.80
C TYR A 77 -3.83 6.00 7.47
N GLN A 78 -3.66 7.31 7.34
CA GLN A 78 -2.51 8.07 7.85
C GLN A 78 -2.96 9.25 8.73
N GLY A 79 -4.01 9.07 9.52
CA GLY A 79 -4.54 10.11 10.40
C GLY A 79 -4.26 9.88 11.89
N ALA A 80 -5.16 10.37 12.73
CA ALA A 80 -5.01 10.34 14.18
C ALA A 80 -4.96 8.89 14.72
N GLY A 81 -4.10 8.64 15.71
CA GLY A 81 -3.93 7.32 16.35
C GLY A 81 -2.90 6.40 15.67
N VAL A 82 -2.34 6.76 14.51
CA VAL A 82 -1.27 5.98 13.86
C VAL A 82 0.00 5.92 14.74
N LEU A 83 0.28 6.98 15.50
CA LEU A 83 1.44 7.09 16.41
C LEU A 83 1.04 7.29 17.88
N ALA A 84 -0.14 6.80 18.28
CA ALA A 84 -0.59 6.88 19.67
C ALA A 84 -0.13 5.66 20.48
N ASP A 85 0.32 5.89 21.71
CA ASP A 85 0.54 4.80 22.67
C ASP A 85 -0.77 4.16 23.10
N ILE A 86 -0.67 2.95 23.66
CA ILE A 86 -1.85 2.13 23.98
C ILE A 86 -2.81 2.80 24.96
N VAL A 87 -2.30 3.65 25.86
CA VAL A 87 -3.11 4.38 26.85
C VAL A 87 -3.83 5.59 26.25
N ASP A 88 -3.35 6.11 25.12
CA ASP A 88 -3.84 7.36 24.52
C ASP A 88 -4.71 7.14 23.28
N VAL A 89 -4.59 5.97 22.63
CA VAL A 89 -5.35 5.66 21.41
C VAL A 89 -6.84 5.57 21.68
N GLN A 90 -7.63 6.34 20.94
CA GLN A 90 -9.07 6.39 21.10
C GLN A 90 -9.77 5.31 20.27
N PRO A 91 -10.89 4.73 20.72
CA PRO A 91 -11.62 3.69 19.98
C PRO A 91 -11.99 4.10 18.54
N GLN A 92 -12.32 5.37 18.31
CA GLN A 92 -12.66 5.90 16.99
C GLN A 92 -11.46 5.92 16.05
N GLN A 93 -10.24 6.17 16.58
CA GLN A 93 -9.01 6.11 15.79
C GLN A 93 -8.69 4.67 15.38
N VAL A 94 -8.88 3.70 16.29
CA VAL A 94 -8.76 2.27 15.96
C VAL A 94 -9.76 1.88 14.87
N LYS A 95 -11.02 2.34 14.96
CA LYS A 95 -12.02 2.11 13.93
C LYS A 95 -11.62 2.70 12.57
N ALA A 96 -11.08 3.92 12.53
CA ALA A 96 -10.62 4.54 11.28
C ALA A 96 -9.45 3.76 10.65
N LEU A 97 -8.50 3.30 11.46
CA LEU A 97 -7.41 2.43 11.01
C LEU A 97 -7.92 1.12 10.42
N PHE A 98 -8.84 0.43 11.12
CA PHE A 98 -9.44 -0.80 10.61
C PHE A 98 -10.32 -0.56 9.37
N GLN A 99 -11.01 0.58 9.32
CA GLN A 99 -11.78 0.97 8.14
C GLN A 99 -10.89 1.05 6.91
N GLY A 100 -9.85 1.90 6.96
CA GLY A 100 -8.97 2.11 5.81
C GLY A 100 -8.08 0.91 5.47
N ASN A 101 -7.56 0.20 6.49
CA ASN A 101 -6.54 -0.83 6.28
C ASN A 101 -7.11 -2.25 6.17
N VAL A 102 -8.35 -2.50 6.61
CA VAL A 102 -8.92 -3.86 6.67
C VAL A 102 -10.24 -3.94 5.92
N PHE A 103 -11.26 -3.18 6.35
CA PHE A 103 -12.62 -3.32 5.80
C PHE A 103 -12.69 -2.84 4.35
N THR A 104 -12.02 -1.75 4.02
CA THR A 104 -12.00 -1.21 2.67
C THR A 104 -11.27 -2.14 1.68
N PRO A 105 -10.05 -2.64 1.94
CA PRO A 105 -9.42 -3.65 1.10
C PRO A 105 -10.23 -4.95 0.99
N LEU A 106 -10.89 -5.39 2.06
CA LEU A 106 -11.77 -6.56 2.02
C LEU A 106 -12.92 -6.35 1.03
N ALA A 107 -13.61 -5.21 1.11
CA ALA A 107 -14.69 -4.87 0.19
C ALA A 107 -14.21 -4.76 -1.26
N LEU A 108 -13.01 -4.22 -1.48
CA LEU A 108 -12.38 -4.19 -2.81
C LEU A 108 -12.13 -5.58 -3.38
N VAL A 109 -11.54 -6.47 -2.57
CA VAL A 109 -11.32 -7.86 -2.97
C VAL A 109 -12.66 -8.52 -3.29
N GLN A 110 -13.65 -8.45 -2.40
CA GLN A 110 -14.98 -9.03 -2.65
C GLN A 110 -15.64 -8.51 -3.94
N ALA A 111 -15.52 -7.22 -4.23
CA ALA A 111 -16.11 -6.61 -5.42
C ALA A 111 -15.40 -7.01 -6.72
N LEU A 112 -14.09 -7.27 -6.67
CA LEU A 112 -13.26 -7.55 -7.85
C LEU A 112 -12.92 -9.02 -8.04
N LEU A 113 -13.14 -9.87 -7.03
CA LEU A 113 -12.72 -11.26 -7.03
C LEU A 113 -13.22 -12.04 -8.25
N PRO A 114 -14.50 -11.96 -8.66
CA PRO A 114 -14.96 -12.67 -9.86
C PRO A 114 -14.21 -12.24 -11.13
N ALA A 115 -13.89 -10.95 -11.26
CA ALA A 115 -13.16 -10.42 -12.40
C ALA A 115 -11.68 -10.85 -12.37
N LEU A 116 -11.06 -10.86 -11.19
CA LEU A 116 -9.70 -11.34 -10.99
C LEU A 116 -9.60 -12.84 -11.33
N GLU A 117 -10.48 -13.69 -10.79
CA GLU A 117 -10.47 -15.13 -11.06
C GLU A 117 -10.72 -15.45 -12.53
N SER A 118 -11.57 -14.66 -13.22
CA SER A 118 -11.80 -14.86 -14.65
C SER A 118 -10.53 -14.79 -15.51
N GLN A 119 -9.49 -14.08 -15.04
CA GLN A 119 -8.22 -13.97 -15.77
C GLN A 119 -7.32 -15.20 -15.60
N LYS A 120 -7.51 -16.01 -14.55
CA LYS A 120 -6.71 -17.20 -14.19
C LYS A 120 -5.20 -16.98 -13.97
N THR A 121 -4.71 -15.76 -14.19
CA THR A 121 -3.32 -15.36 -13.98
C THR A 121 -3.22 -14.03 -13.24
N SER A 122 -4.33 -13.58 -12.64
CA SER A 122 -4.37 -12.32 -11.91
C SER A 122 -3.64 -12.42 -10.57
N THR A 123 -3.29 -11.26 -10.02
CA THR A 123 -2.55 -11.16 -8.76
C THR A 123 -3.18 -10.12 -7.85
N ILE A 124 -3.31 -10.44 -6.56
CA ILE A 124 -3.58 -9.51 -5.47
C ILE A 124 -2.28 -9.34 -4.69
N ILE A 125 -1.81 -8.10 -4.56
CA ILE A 125 -0.67 -7.76 -3.71
C ILE A 125 -1.16 -6.83 -2.60
N ASN A 126 -1.00 -7.27 -1.36
CA ASN A 126 -1.33 -6.51 -0.17
C ASN A 126 -0.06 -5.88 0.40
N MET A 127 0.01 -4.55 0.45
CA MET A 127 1.10 -3.85 1.11
C MET A 127 0.91 -3.90 2.62
N VAL A 128 1.61 -4.80 3.29
CA VAL A 128 1.56 -4.98 4.75
C VAL A 128 2.66 -4.15 5.42
N SER A 129 3.20 -4.61 6.55
CA SER A 129 4.28 -3.95 7.28
C SER A 129 4.99 -4.94 8.20
N TYR A 130 6.27 -4.69 8.49
CA TYR A 130 7.01 -5.41 9.52
C TYR A 130 6.30 -5.38 10.89
N ALA A 131 5.59 -4.28 11.17
CA ALA A 131 4.77 -4.08 12.36
C ALA A 131 3.63 -5.11 12.50
N ALA A 132 3.20 -5.77 11.42
CA ALA A 132 2.16 -6.79 11.45
C ALA A 132 2.58 -8.07 12.20
N PHE A 133 3.89 -8.30 12.30
CA PHE A 133 4.44 -9.58 12.76
C PHE A 133 5.37 -9.44 13.98
N ASN A 134 5.71 -8.22 14.38
CA ASN A 134 6.74 -7.97 15.38
C ASN A 134 6.26 -6.96 16.43
N ALA A 135 6.81 -7.07 17.64
CA ALA A 135 6.63 -6.07 18.69
C ALA A 135 7.33 -4.75 18.30
N PRO A 136 6.77 -3.59 18.68
CA PRO A 136 7.42 -2.32 18.42
C PRO A 136 8.74 -2.23 19.19
N PRO A 137 9.79 -1.63 18.59
CA PRO A 137 11.10 -1.50 19.23
C PRO A 137 11.14 -0.42 20.31
N ALA A 138 10.11 0.43 20.38
CA ALA A 138 9.95 1.55 21.32
C ALA A 138 8.45 1.93 21.42
N SER A 139 8.14 2.95 22.23
CA SER A 139 6.81 3.58 22.25
C SER A 139 6.44 4.11 20.85
N ALA A 140 5.14 4.20 20.54
CA ALA A 140 4.67 4.75 19.27
C ALA A 140 5.06 6.22 19.09
N THR A 141 5.26 6.95 20.19
CA THR A 141 5.70 8.35 20.19
C THR A 141 7.22 8.51 20.17
N ASP A 142 7.98 7.42 20.30
CA ASP A 142 9.45 7.40 20.35
C ASP A 142 10.04 6.45 19.28
N GLY A 143 9.54 6.55 18.05
CA GLY A 143 10.07 5.79 16.89
C GLY A 143 9.63 4.33 16.79
N GLY A 144 8.70 3.89 17.64
CA GLY A 144 7.96 2.64 17.49
C GLY A 144 6.71 2.78 16.62
N TRP A 145 5.77 1.84 16.75
CA TRP A 145 4.47 1.88 16.07
C TRP A 145 3.33 1.60 17.05
N SER A 146 2.15 2.17 16.78
CA SER A 146 0.99 1.99 17.65
C SER A 146 0.43 0.56 17.57
N PHE A 147 -0.22 0.14 18.65
CA PHE A 147 -1.04 -1.08 18.68
C PHE A 147 -2.09 -1.07 17.56
N ALA A 148 -2.78 0.05 17.36
CA ALA A 148 -3.85 0.13 16.38
C ALA A 148 -3.34 -0.07 14.95
N TYR A 149 -2.17 0.51 14.63
CA TYR A 149 -1.54 0.31 13.33
C TYR A 149 -1.08 -1.13 13.13
N SER A 150 -0.30 -1.69 14.06
CA SER A 150 0.19 -3.06 13.96
C SER A 150 -0.94 -4.09 13.89
N ALA A 151 -1.97 -3.94 14.74
CA ALA A 151 -3.15 -4.81 14.73
C ALA A 151 -3.90 -4.74 13.39
N SER A 152 -4.08 -3.54 12.82
CA SER A 152 -4.74 -3.40 11.51
C SER A 152 -3.94 -4.07 10.38
N LYS A 153 -2.61 -3.95 10.40
CA LYS A 153 -1.73 -4.58 9.39
C LYS A 153 -1.66 -6.09 9.58
N ALA A 154 -1.69 -6.59 10.81
CA ALA A 154 -1.77 -8.02 11.11
C ALA A 154 -3.10 -8.62 10.62
N ALA A 155 -4.22 -7.95 10.89
CA ALA A 155 -5.53 -8.37 10.39
C ALA A 155 -5.56 -8.38 8.85
N PHE A 156 -5.03 -7.33 8.22
CA PHE A 156 -4.96 -7.24 6.76
C PHE A 156 -4.10 -8.36 6.15
N ALA A 157 -2.95 -8.69 6.76
CA ALA A 157 -2.06 -9.75 6.28
C ALA A 157 -2.73 -11.15 6.27
N LYS A 158 -3.69 -11.40 7.16
CA LYS A 158 -4.41 -12.69 7.22
C LYS A 158 -5.27 -12.96 5.99
N MET A 159 -5.71 -11.92 5.29
CA MET A 159 -6.55 -12.05 4.09
C MET A 159 -5.91 -12.94 3.01
N VAL A 160 -4.60 -12.85 2.83
CA VAL A 160 -3.89 -13.64 1.81
C VAL A 160 -3.97 -15.13 2.08
N GLY A 161 -3.85 -15.56 3.34
CA GLY A 161 -3.96 -16.99 3.69
C GLY A 161 -5.35 -17.55 3.36
N SER A 162 -6.41 -16.80 3.67
CA SER A 162 -7.79 -17.16 3.29
C SER A 162 -7.95 -17.25 1.78
N LEU A 163 -7.52 -16.23 1.03
CA LEU A 163 -7.62 -16.22 -0.42
C LEU A 163 -6.90 -17.40 -1.07
N GLN A 164 -5.70 -17.73 -0.59
CA GLN A 164 -4.92 -18.85 -1.12
C GLN A 164 -5.62 -20.20 -0.91
N VAL A 165 -6.28 -20.40 0.24
CA VAL A 165 -6.97 -21.66 0.55
C VAL A 165 -8.30 -21.75 -0.17
N GLU A 166 -9.10 -20.67 -0.14
CA GLU A 166 -10.45 -20.63 -0.71
C GLU A 166 -10.44 -20.64 -2.25
N HIS A 167 -9.37 -20.12 -2.88
CA HIS A 167 -9.28 -19.92 -4.33
C HIS A 167 -8.07 -20.60 -4.99
N ALA A 168 -7.54 -21.67 -4.38
CA ALA A 168 -6.33 -22.36 -4.83
C ALA A 168 -6.35 -22.78 -6.32
N ASP A 169 -7.52 -23.20 -6.83
CA ASP A 169 -7.68 -23.71 -8.19
C ASP A 169 -8.07 -22.63 -9.23
N SER A 170 -8.23 -21.39 -8.80
CA SER A 170 -8.66 -20.28 -9.68
C SER A 170 -7.53 -19.74 -10.57
N GLY A 171 -6.27 -20.01 -10.22
CA GLY A 171 -5.09 -19.38 -10.81
C GLY A 171 -4.81 -17.95 -10.31
N LEU A 172 -5.66 -17.42 -9.42
CA LEU A 172 -5.40 -16.18 -8.68
C LEU A 172 -4.20 -16.34 -7.75
N ARG A 173 -3.28 -15.39 -7.80
CA ARG A 173 -2.18 -15.30 -6.83
C ARG A 173 -2.49 -14.23 -5.81
N ALA A 174 -2.36 -14.53 -4.52
CA ALA A 174 -2.47 -13.55 -3.45
C ALA A 174 -1.18 -13.50 -2.64
N LEU A 175 -0.62 -12.30 -2.44
CA LEU A 175 0.70 -12.09 -1.84
C LEU A 175 0.65 -10.95 -0.82
N ASN A 176 1.30 -11.12 0.33
CA ASN A 176 1.64 -10.00 1.20
C ASN A 176 3.05 -9.51 0.87
N LEU A 177 3.23 -8.20 0.77
CA LEU A 177 4.52 -7.55 0.58
C LEU A 177 4.78 -6.59 1.75
N GLU A 178 5.92 -6.76 2.40
CA GLU A 178 6.45 -5.83 3.39
C GLU A 178 7.51 -4.95 2.70
N PRO A 179 7.40 -3.62 2.72
CA PRO A 179 8.24 -2.76 1.90
C PRO A 179 9.59 -2.41 2.54
N GLY A 180 9.87 -2.86 3.76
CA GLY A 180 10.88 -2.28 4.62
C GLY A 180 10.48 -0.89 5.10
N THR A 181 11.43 -0.18 5.69
CA THR A 181 11.24 1.24 5.96
C THR A 181 11.30 2.00 4.64
N VAL A 182 10.17 2.60 4.25
CA VAL A 182 10.08 3.49 3.09
C VAL A 182 9.76 4.89 3.59
N ILE A 183 10.53 5.87 3.16
CA ILE A 183 10.26 7.27 3.48
C ILE A 183 9.10 7.72 2.59
N SER A 184 7.92 7.93 3.19
CA SER A 184 6.76 8.49 2.48
C SER A 184 6.67 10.00 2.67
N GLU A 185 6.00 10.68 1.73
CA GLU A 185 5.77 12.13 1.80
C GLU A 185 5.03 12.55 3.07
N VAL A 186 4.09 11.73 3.55
CA VAL A 186 3.36 11.96 4.81
C VAL A 186 4.31 11.95 6.01
N MET A 187 5.30 11.07 6.03
CA MET A 187 6.28 11.00 7.12
C MET A 187 7.20 12.23 7.13
N ARG A 188 7.64 12.69 5.94
CA ARG A 188 8.41 13.93 5.80
C ARG A 188 7.59 15.14 6.25
N ALA A 189 6.33 15.24 5.81
CA ALA A 189 5.40 16.29 6.22
C ALA A 189 5.10 16.27 7.73
N ALA A 190 5.15 15.11 8.37
CA ALA A 190 5.00 14.96 9.82
C ALA A 190 6.23 15.43 10.62
N GLY A 191 7.35 15.74 9.97
CA GLY A 191 8.59 16.21 10.60
C GLY A 191 9.54 15.09 11.03
N ILE A 192 9.39 13.88 10.48
CA ILE A 192 10.33 12.79 10.75
C ILE A 192 11.63 13.06 9.98
N ASP A 193 12.71 13.35 10.72
CA ASP A 193 14.02 13.73 10.19
C ASP A 193 14.75 12.56 9.51
N GLU A 194 15.50 12.87 8.45
CA GLU A 194 16.45 12.01 7.73
C GLU A 194 17.38 11.25 8.68
N ALA A 195 17.85 11.91 9.76
CA ALA A 195 18.72 11.27 10.76
C ALA A 195 18.04 10.15 11.55
N VAL A 196 16.73 10.27 11.82
CA VAL A 196 15.93 9.22 12.45
C VAL A 196 15.69 8.08 11.46
N LEU A 197 15.41 8.42 10.20
CA LEU A 197 15.13 7.46 9.12
C LEU A 197 16.37 6.67 8.72
N GLY A 198 17.55 7.29 8.69
CA GLY A 198 18.84 6.66 8.36
C GLY A 198 19.22 5.50 9.27
N ARG A 199 18.67 5.45 10.49
CA ARG A 199 18.83 4.33 11.43
C ARG A 199 18.22 3.02 10.92
N TYR A 200 17.22 3.11 10.03
CA TYR A 200 16.45 1.98 9.54
C TYR A 200 16.82 1.52 8.13
N LYS A 201 17.88 2.10 7.52
CA LYS A 201 18.34 1.80 6.15
C LYS A 201 17.19 1.77 5.12
N PRO A 202 16.54 2.92 4.91
CA PRO A 202 15.30 2.97 4.15
C PRO A 202 15.51 2.58 2.68
N CYS A 203 14.46 2.03 2.08
CA CYS A 203 14.39 1.70 0.67
C CYS A 203 13.61 2.78 -0.07
N SER A 204 14.00 3.10 -1.31
CA SER A 204 13.27 4.10 -2.09
C SER A 204 11.91 3.55 -2.54
N PRO A 205 10.86 4.39 -2.64
CA PRO A 205 9.57 3.97 -3.20
C PRO A 205 9.71 3.34 -4.59
N ALA A 206 10.63 3.84 -5.42
CA ALA A 206 10.91 3.30 -6.75
C ALA A 206 11.45 1.86 -6.71
N THR A 207 12.33 1.55 -5.74
CA THR A 207 12.83 0.18 -5.54
C THR A 207 11.69 -0.78 -5.22
N ILE A 208 10.81 -0.42 -4.30
CA ILE A 208 9.66 -1.26 -3.92
C ILE A 208 8.65 -1.34 -5.07
N GLY A 209 8.44 -0.25 -5.81
CA GLY A 209 7.65 -0.27 -7.06
C GLY A 209 8.18 -1.28 -8.07
N GLY A 210 9.51 -1.39 -8.22
CA GLY A 210 10.15 -2.41 -9.06
C GLY A 210 9.86 -3.84 -8.57
N VAL A 211 9.86 -4.07 -7.26
CA VAL A 211 9.48 -5.37 -6.68
C VAL A 211 8.02 -5.70 -6.96
N VAL A 212 7.10 -4.75 -6.79
CA VAL A 212 5.67 -4.93 -7.10
C VAL A 212 5.48 -5.29 -8.58
N ALA A 213 6.16 -4.58 -9.49
CA ALA A 213 6.10 -4.86 -10.92
C ALA A 213 6.63 -6.26 -11.27
N TRP A 214 7.70 -6.70 -10.60
CA TRP A 214 8.23 -8.05 -10.77
C TRP A 214 7.24 -9.10 -10.24
N LEU A 215 6.71 -8.90 -9.03
CA LEU A 215 5.75 -9.82 -8.40
C LEU A 215 4.43 -9.91 -9.17
N ALA A 216 4.03 -8.90 -9.93
CA ALA A 216 2.83 -8.94 -10.77
C ALA A 216 2.87 -10.07 -11.80
N ASN A 217 4.06 -10.51 -12.23
CA ASN A 217 4.23 -11.54 -13.27
C ASN A 217 5.06 -12.75 -12.81
N ASN A 218 5.69 -12.69 -11.63
CA ASN A 218 6.61 -13.72 -11.16
C ASN A 218 6.26 -14.17 -9.75
N THR A 219 6.54 -15.42 -9.44
CA THR A 219 6.42 -15.98 -8.09
C THR A 219 7.83 -16.08 -7.48
N PRO A 220 8.08 -15.46 -6.31
CA PRO A 220 9.40 -15.54 -5.68
C PRO A 220 9.67 -16.94 -5.13
N SER A 221 10.96 -17.32 -5.05
CA SER A 221 11.38 -18.55 -4.36
C SER A 221 10.76 -18.61 -2.95
N PRO A 222 10.41 -19.80 -2.43
CA PRO A 222 9.96 -19.98 -1.05
C PRO A 222 10.85 -19.31 0.01
N ASP A 223 12.15 -19.17 -0.26
CA ASP A 223 13.11 -18.50 0.65
C ASP A 223 12.78 -17.02 0.92
N TYR A 224 11.98 -16.40 0.05
CA TYR A 224 11.53 -15.01 0.20
C TYR A 224 10.09 -14.91 0.73
N GLN A 225 9.45 -16.02 1.09
CA GLN A 225 8.06 -16.08 1.56
C GLN A 225 7.98 -16.43 3.05
N ASP A 226 8.78 -15.76 3.88
CA ASP A 226 8.77 -15.97 5.33
C ASP A 226 7.38 -15.63 5.92
N THR A 227 6.74 -16.58 6.61
CA THR A 227 5.42 -16.37 7.27
C THR A 227 4.30 -15.81 6.37
N ASN A 228 4.20 -16.26 5.10
CA ASN A 228 3.25 -15.72 4.11
C ASN A 228 3.43 -14.23 3.81
N CYS A 229 4.66 -13.71 3.96
CA CYS A 229 5.00 -12.33 3.65
C CYS A 229 6.34 -12.21 2.92
N ILE A 230 6.35 -11.46 1.83
CA ILE A 230 7.54 -11.18 1.05
C ILE A 230 8.26 -9.96 1.62
N ARG A 231 9.55 -10.10 1.93
CA ARG A 231 10.40 -8.98 2.35
C ARG A 231 10.92 -8.22 1.12
N GLY A 232 10.29 -7.10 0.82
CA GLY A 232 10.56 -6.26 -0.35
C GLY A 232 12.03 -5.89 -0.52
N PRO A 233 12.73 -5.34 0.48
CA PRO A 233 14.15 -4.98 0.35
C PRO A 233 15.07 -6.18 0.08
N ALA A 234 14.77 -7.34 0.68
CA ALA A 234 15.56 -8.55 0.45
C ALA A 234 15.38 -9.05 -0.99
N LEU A 235 14.14 -9.08 -1.48
CA LEU A 235 13.84 -9.44 -2.86
C LEU A 235 14.42 -8.41 -3.85
N ALA A 236 14.32 -7.11 -3.56
CA ALA A 236 14.92 -6.04 -4.36
C ALA A 236 16.43 -6.22 -4.51
N LYS A 237 17.13 -6.57 -3.42
CA LYS A 237 18.57 -6.87 -3.46
C LYS A 237 18.86 -8.05 -4.37
N HIS A 238 18.09 -9.13 -4.26
CA HIS A 238 18.25 -10.31 -5.11
C HIS A 238 18.03 -10.01 -6.60
N LEU A 239 17.05 -9.16 -6.91
CA LEU A 239 16.70 -8.76 -8.26
C LEU A 239 17.54 -7.60 -8.81
N ASN A 240 18.52 -7.09 -8.05
CA ASN A 240 19.32 -5.90 -8.39
C ASN A 240 18.48 -4.62 -8.64
N LEU A 241 17.39 -4.45 -7.89
CA LEU A 241 16.45 -3.33 -8.02
C LEU A 241 16.70 -2.18 -7.03
N LEU A 242 17.71 -2.27 -6.16
CA LEU A 242 17.99 -1.26 -5.10
C LEU A 242 18.28 0.16 -5.62
N LYS A 243 18.48 0.32 -6.92
CA LYS A 243 18.75 1.60 -7.59
C LYS A 243 17.73 1.88 -8.70
N ALA A 244 16.50 1.38 -8.57
CA ALA A 244 15.45 1.62 -9.54
C ALA A 244 15.14 3.13 -9.61
N PRO A 245 15.20 3.77 -10.79
CA PRO A 245 14.98 5.21 -10.92
C PRO A 245 13.50 5.56 -10.72
N SER A 246 13.22 6.75 -10.19
CA SER A 246 11.86 7.28 -10.07
C SER A 246 11.36 7.83 -11.42
N LEU A 247 10.16 7.43 -11.84
CA LEU A 247 9.50 8.01 -13.02
C LEU A 247 8.98 9.44 -12.79
N LEU A 248 8.84 9.83 -11.53
CA LEU A 248 8.45 11.20 -11.12
C LEU A 248 9.68 12.13 -10.97
N GLY A 249 10.89 11.62 -11.25
CA GLY A 249 12.17 12.31 -11.09
C GLY A 249 12.75 12.24 -9.68
N ASP A 250 14.01 12.68 -9.52
CA ASP A 250 14.81 12.63 -8.28
C ASP A 250 14.39 13.66 -7.23
N ARG A 251 13.20 14.27 -7.35
CA ARG A 251 12.71 15.27 -6.39
C ARG A 251 12.38 14.70 -5.00
N TYR A 252 12.69 13.43 -4.76
CA TYR A 252 12.29 12.65 -3.59
C TYR A 252 13.44 11.83 -2.98
N GLU A 253 14.67 11.96 -3.50
CA GLU A 253 15.89 11.44 -2.84
C GLU A 253 16.44 12.46 -1.85
#